data_AF-Q6MEI0-F1
#
_entry.id   AF-Q6MEI0-F1
#
_cell.length_a   1.000
_cell.length_b   1.000
_cell.length_c   1.000
_cell.angle_alpha   90.00
_cell.angle_beta   90.00
_cell.angle_gamma   90.00
#
_symmetry.space_group_name_H-M   'P 1'
#
loop_
_entity.id
_entity.type
_entity.pdbx_description
1 polymer ?
#
loop_
_entity_poly.entity_id
_entity_poly.type
_entity_poly.pdbx_seq_one_letter_code
_entity_poly.pdbx_strand_id
1 'polypeptide(L)'
;MAYSKVLRQKALNYLETGHSAKEVRQVFGIALRTVFNWLKRQRNGCLEDKPRKRHPIKIDNDQLKSYIKKYPDSYLKEIAKEFNVDPSSIFYACKRLKITLKKGLILQRKRLEKT
;
A
#
# COMPACT_ATOMS: atom_id res chain seq x y z
N MET A 1 0.33 -12.25 -13.86
CA MET A 1 -1.09 -11.89 -13.68
C MET A 1 -1.71 -12.70 -12.55
N ALA A 2 -2.69 -12.13 -11.87
CA ALA A 2 -3.57 -12.87 -10.98
C ALA A 2 -4.82 -13.32 -11.78
N TYR A 3 -5.25 -14.56 -11.60
CA TYR A 3 -6.46 -15.08 -12.23
C TYR A 3 -7.72 -14.52 -11.54
N SER A 4 -8.82 -14.32 -12.25
CA SER A 4 -10.05 -13.80 -11.61
C SER A 4 -10.59 -14.74 -10.54
N LYS A 5 -11.26 -14.20 -9.51
CA LYS A 5 -11.88 -15.00 -8.44
C LYS A 5 -12.85 -16.05 -8.98
N VAL A 6 -13.66 -15.67 -9.97
CA VAL A 6 -14.64 -16.54 -10.63
C VAL A 6 -13.95 -17.75 -11.25
N LEU A 7 -12.82 -17.55 -11.92
CA LEU A 7 -12.07 -18.65 -12.53
C LEU A 7 -11.48 -19.60 -11.48
N ARG A 8 -10.99 -19.06 -10.35
CA ARG A 8 -10.49 -19.87 -9.22
C ARG A 8 -11.59 -20.75 -8.65
N GLN A 9 -12.76 -20.18 -8.41
CA GLN A 9 -13.92 -20.90 -7.88
C GLN A 9 -14.37 -21.99 -8.85
N LYS A 10 -14.49 -21.70 -10.15
CA LYS A 10 -14.85 -22.70 -11.16
C LYS A 10 -13.86 -23.87 -11.20
N ALA A 11 -12.56 -23.58 -11.18
CA ALA A 11 -11.52 -24.60 -11.19
C ALA A 11 -11.52 -25.47 -9.91
N LEU A 12 -11.81 -24.87 -8.75
CA LEU A 12 -11.91 -25.60 -7.48
C LEU A 12 -13.18 -26.44 -7.40
N ASN A 13 -14.34 -25.91 -7.80
CA ASN A 13 -15.59 -26.66 -7.87
C ASN A 13 -15.46 -27.87 -8.81
N TYR A 14 -14.75 -27.71 -9.94
CA TYR A 14 -14.47 -28.81 -10.87
C TYR A 14 -13.62 -29.92 -10.24
N LEU A 15 -12.70 -29.59 -9.32
CA LEU A 15 -11.98 -30.62 -8.54
C LEU A 15 -12.89 -31.30 -7.52
N GLU A 16 -13.76 -30.54 -6.86
CA GLU A 16 -14.70 -31.08 -5.86
C GLU A 16 -15.70 -32.05 -6.48
N THR A 17 -16.06 -31.88 -7.76
CA THR A 17 -16.88 -32.85 -8.52
C THR A 17 -16.17 -34.17 -8.85
N GLY A 18 -14.90 -34.36 -8.44
CA GLY A 18 -14.16 -35.61 -8.58
C GLY A 18 -13.16 -35.64 -9.75
N HIS A 19 -12.98 -34.53 -10.47
CA HIS A 19 -12.02 -34.44 -11.56
C HIS A 19 -10.58 -34.30 -11.05
N SER A 20 -9.64 -34.80 -11.84
CA SER A 20 -8.22 -34.74 -11.51
C SER A 20 -7.65 -33.34 -11.79
N ALA A 21 -6.57 -32.99 -11.08
CA ALA A 21 -5.87 -31.74 -11.34
C ALA A 21 -5.31 -31.65 -12.78
N LYS A 22 -5.01 -32.78 -13.43
CA LYS A 22 -4.57 -32.85 -14.83
C LYS A 22 -5.67 -32.40 -15.79
N GLU A 23 -6.91 -32.81 -15.53
CA GLU A 23 -8.09 -32.39 -16.31
C GLU A 23 -8.35 -30.89 -16.12
N VAL A 24 -8.25 -30.37 -14.89
CA VAL A 24 -8.35 -28.92 -14.65
C VAL A 24 -7.34 -28.13 -15.48
N ARG A 25 -6.10 -28.61 -15.55
CA ARG A 25 -5.08 -27.98 -16.39
C ARG A 25 -5.48 -27.95 -17.86
N GLN A 26 -6.02 -29.04 -18.38
CA GLN A 26 -6.42 -29.15 -19.79
C GLN A 26 -7.63 -28.26 -20.10
N VAL A 27 -8.67 -28.32 -19.26
CA VAL A 27 -9.93 -27.59 -19.46
C VAL A 27 -9.75 -26.08 -19.29
N PHE A 28 -9.03 -25.65 -18.24
CA PHE A 28 -8.90 -24.24 -17.91
C PHE A 28 -7.58 -23.60 -18.37
N GLY A 29 -6.62 -24.39 -18.90
CA GLY A 29 -5.31 -23.91 -19.33
C GLY A 29 -4.39 -23.46 -18.19
N ILE A 30 -4.63 -23.93 -16.96
CA ILE A 30 -3.95 -23.45 -15.75
C ILE A 30 -2.85 -24.44 -15.32
N ALA A 31 -1.68 -23.94 -14.94
CA ALA A 31 -0.62 -24.79 -14.40
C ALA A 31 -1.05 -25.47 -13.09
N LEU A 32 -0.71 -26.75 -12.94
CA LEU A 32 -1.03 -27.57 -11.75
C LEU A 32 -0.62 -26.90 -10.43
N ARG A 33 0.58 -26.30 -10.39
CA ARG A 33 1.09 -25.57 -9.23
C ARG A 33 0.13 -24.46 -8.76
N THR A 34 -0.52 -23.80 -9.70
CA THR A 34 -1.50 -22.73 -9.41
C THR A 34 -2.75 -23.30 -8.76
N VAL A 35 -3.24 -24.44 -9.26
CA VAL A 35 -4.40 -25.16 -8.71
C VAL A 35 -4.13 -25.58 -7.26
N PHE A 36 -2.97 -26.20 -7.00
CA PHE A 36 -2.57 -26.56 -5.62
C PHE A 36 -2.41 -25.33 -4.71
N ASN A 37 -1.88 -24.23 -5.22
CA ASN A 37 -1.81 -22.98 -4.47
C ASN A 37 -3.21 -22.45 -4.09
N TRP A 38 -4.21 -22.62 -4.96
CA TRP A 38 -5.59 -22.25 -4.66
C TRP A 38 -6.25 -23.15 -3.65
N LEU A 39 -6.02 -24.47 -3.71
CA LEU A 39 -6.47 -25.41 -2.67
C LEU A 39 -5.91 -25.02 -1.29
N LYS A 40 -4.61 -24.70 -1.22
CA LYS A 40 -3.98 -24.22 0.02
C LYS A 40 -4.62 -22.92 0.52
N ARG A 41 -4.97 -22.00 -0.39
CA ARG A 41 -5.63 -20.73 -0.06
C ARG A 41 -7.08 -20.91 0.39
N GLN A 42 -7.83 -21.84 -0.22
CA GLN A 42 -9.20 -22.19 0.15
C GLN A 42 -9.25 -22.78 1.56
N ARG A 43 -8.31 -23.67 1.91
CA ARG A 43 -8.14 -24.20 3.29
C ARG A 43 -7.90 -23.10 4.32
N ASN A 44 -7.19 -22.03 3.92
CA ASN A 44 -6.95 -20.86 4.77
C ASN A 44 -8.09 -19.82 4.74
N GLY A 45 -9.22 -20.11 4.06
CA GLY A 45 -10.38 -19.22 3.95
C GLY A 45 -10.19 -17.98 3.07
N CYS A 46 -9.07 -17.84 2.35
CA CYS A 46 -8.71 -16.62 1.63
C CYS A 46 -8.42 -16.89 0.14
N LEU A 47 -9.46 -16.92 -0.69
CA LEU A 47 -9.32 -17.09 -2.15
C LEU A 47 -9.03 -15.78 -2.90
N GLU A 48 -9.28 -14.65 -2.23
CA GLU A 48 -9.05 -13.32 -2.77
C GLU A 48 -7.57 -13.02 -3.05
N ASP A 49 -7.35 -12.02 -3.89
CA ASP A 49 -6.02 -11.49 -4.08
C ASP A 49 -5.53 -10.75 -2.84
N LYS A 50 -4.36 -11.17 -2.36
CA LYS A 50 -3.69 -10.48 -1.27
C LYS A 50 -3.32 -9.08 -1.76
N PRO A 51 -3.73 -8.00 -1.05
CA PRO A 51 -3.32 -6.66 -1.43
C PRO A 51 -1.80 -6.57 -1.37
N ARG A 52 -1.20 -5.94 -2.40
CA ARG A 52 0.24 -5.73 -2.45
C ARG A 52 0.62 -4.74 -1.36
N LYS A 53 1.30 -5.23 -0.32
CA LYS A 53 1.91 -4.37 0.70
C LYS A 53 3.18 -3.75 0.11
N ARG A 54 3.21 -2.42 -0.02
CA ARG A 54 4.42 -1.67 -0.40
C ARG A 54 4.96 -1.01 0.86
N HIS A 55 6.21 -1.32 1.20
CA HIS A 55 6.90 -0.66 2.30
C HIS A 55 7.66 0.57 1.77
N PRO A 56 7.65 1.71 2.49
CA PRO A 56 8.51 2.82 2.13
C PRO A 56 9.98 2.42 2.34
N ILE A 57 10.80 2.63 1.32
CA ILE A 57 12.22 2.20 1.34
C ILE A 57 13.12 3.31 1.91
N LYS A 58 12.82 4.59 1.62
CA LYS A 58 13.74 5.71 1.88
C LYS A 58 13.40 6.59 3.09
N ILE A 59 12.13 6.63 3.50
CA ILE A 59 11.66 7.56 4.54
C ILE A 59 11.01 6.74 5.64
N ASP A 60 11.60 6.77 6.82
CA ASP A 60 10.98 6.23 8.02
C ASP A 60 9.81 7.12 8.45
N ASN A 61 8.65 6.47 8.65
CA ASN A 61 7.42 7.15 9.01
C ASN A 61 7.48 7.75 10.41
N ASP A 62 8.15 7.10 11.35
CA ASP A 62 8.17 7.53 12.75
C ASP A 62 9.16 8.68 12.97
N GLN A 63 10.30 8.66 12.26
CA GLN A 63 11.21 9.80 12.17
C GLN A 63 10.52 11.02 11.54
N LEU A 64 9.80 10.84 10.42
CA LEU A 64 9.11 11.96 9.76
C LEU A 64 8.02 12.57 10.66
N LYS A 65 7.24 11.75 11.37
CA LYS A 65 6.23 12.26 12.33
C LYS A 65 6.87 13.05 13.46
N SER A 66 7.98 12.54 14.02
CA SER A 66 8.70 13.21 15.11
C SER A 66 9.28 14.55 14.65
N TYR A 67 9.84 14.61 13.44
CA TYR A 67 10.36 15.85 12.86
C TYR A 67 9.25 16.89 12.68
N ILE A 68 8.12 16.51 12.07
CA ILE A 68 6.98 17.42 11.84
C ILE A 68 6.39 17.93 13.17
N LYS A 69 6.36 17.09 14.21
CA LYS A 69 5.90 17.51 15.55
C LYS A 69 6.84 18.54 16.19
N LYS A 70 8.15 18.41 15.96
CA LYS A 70 9.16 19.33 16.48
C LYS A 70 9.19 20.65 15.70
N TYR A 71 8.99 20.58 14.38
CA TYR A 71 9.03 21.74 13.47
C TYR A 71 7.76 21.81 12.60
N PRO A 72 6.64 22.30 13.15
CA PRO A 72 5.35 22.31 12.45
C PRO A 72 5.32 23.26 11.25
N ASP A 73 6.17 24.30 11.25
CA ASP A 73 6.24 25.33 10.21
C ASP A 73 7.28 25.07 9.11
N SER A 74 8.03 23.95 9.19
CA SER A 74 9.06 23.63 8.21
C SER A 74 8.49 23.42 6.81
N TYR A 75 9.19 23.95 5.82
CA TYR A 75 8.85 23.72 4.41
C TYR A 75 9.27 22.32 3.97
N LEU A 76 8.54 21.74 3.00
CA LEU A 76 8.90 20.42 2.44
C LEU A 76 10.34 20.36 1.93
N LYS A 77 10.89 21.48 1.43
CA LYS A 77 12.29 21.59 1.00
C LYS A 77 13.29 21.48 2.14
N GLU A 78 12.95 21.96 3.33
CA GLU A 78 13.83 21.89 4.52
C GLU A 78 13.82 20.48 5.08
N ILE A 79 12.64 19.88 5.20
CA ILE A 79 12.48 18.48 5.58
C ILE A 79 13.23 17.58 4.59
N ALA A 80 13.10 17.84 3.29
CA ALA A 80 13.79 17.09 2.25
C ALA A 80 15.33 17.13 2.40
N LYS A 81 15.90 18.29 2.76
CA LYS A 81 17.34 18.43 3.02
C LYS A 81 17.78 17.60 4.22
N GLU A 82 17.02 17.64 5.32
CA GLU A 82 17.33 16.86 6.53
C GLU A 82 17.32 15.35 6.23
N PHE A 83 16.31 14.88 5.50
CA PHE A 83 16.16 13.47 5.17
C PHE A 83 16.98 13.05 3.93
N ASN A 84 17.73 13.96 3.32
CA ASN A 84 18.49 13.76 2.08
C ASN A 84 17.67 13.09 0.95
N VAL A 85 16.45 13.60 0.75
CA VAL A 85 15.50 13.11 -0.28
C VAL A 85 14.94 14.26 -1.11
N ASP A 86 14.28 13.94 -2.22
CA ASP A 86 13.55 14.94 -3.00
C ASP A 86 12.29 15.45 -2.25
N PRO A 87 11.95 16.76 -2.33
CA PRO A 87 10.74 17.30 -1.71
C PRO A 87 9.44 16.57 -2.08
N SER A 88 9.34 16.05 -3.30
CA SER A 88 8.19 15.25 -3.74
C SER A 88 8.06 13.95 -2.94
N SER A 89 9.18 13.35 -2.53
CA SER A 89 9.18 12.14 -1.70
C SER A 89 8.59 12.41 -0.33
N ILE A 90 8.89 13.56 0.28
CA ILE A 90 8.28 13.99 1.54
C ILE A 90 6.78 14.25 1.35
N PHE A 91 6.38 14.91 0.26
CA PHE A 91 4.96 15.14 -0.06
C PHE A 91 4.16 13.82 -0.11
N TYR A 92 4.64 12.82 -0.85
CA TYR A 92 3.98 11.52 -0.92
C TYR A 92 4.03 10.76 0.42
N ALA A 93 5.07 10.94 1.23
CA ALA A 93 5.14 10.38 2.58
C ALA A 93 4.07 11.00 3.50
N CYS A 94 3.92 12.33 3.50
CA CYS A 94 2.87 13.03 4.25
C CYS A 94 1.47 12.58 3.80
N LYS A 95 1.23 12.45 2.48
CA LYS A 95 -0.04 11.96 1.92
C LYS A 95 -0.35 10.54 2.39
N ARG A 96 0.64 9.64 2.38
CA ARG A 96 0.51 8.26 2.88
C ARG A 96 0.17 8.22 4.38
N LEU A 97 0.77 9.11 5.16
CA LEU A 97 0.57 9.21 6.61
C LEU A 97 -0.68 10.01 7.01
N LYS A 98 -1.45 10.52 6.03
CA LYS A 98 -2.62 11.39 6.23
C LYS A 98 -2.30 12.63 7.08
N ILE A 99 -1.08 13.15 6.97
CA ILE A 99 -0.68 14.39 7.63
C ILE A 99 -1.13 15.55 6.73
N THR A 100 -2.13 16.29 7.19
CA THR A 100 -2.59 17.52 6.53
C THR A 100 -2.01 18.73 7.25
N LEU A 101 -1.02 19.40 6.63
CA LEU A 101 -0.52 20.69 7.10
C LEU A 101 -1.48 21.80 6.65
N LYS A 102 -2.59 21.98 7.37
CA LYS A 102 -3.42 23.17 7.21
C LYS A 102 -2.80 24.27 8.05
N LYS A 103 -2.15 25.24 7.40
CA LYS A 103 -1.71 26.46 8.09
C LYS A 103 -2.97 27.15 8.65
N GLY A 104 -3.08 27.22 9.97
CA GLY A 104 -3.97 28.19 10.60
C GLY A 104 -3.51 29.58 10.17
N LEU A 105 -4.44 30.50 9.95
CA LEU A 105 -4.18 31.91 9.59
C LEU A 105 -3.51 32.69 10.74
N ILE A 106 -2.47 32.14 11.39
CA ILE A 106 -1.73 32.81 12.46
C ILE A 106 -0.77 33.86 11.88
N LEU A 107 -0.58 33.89 10.56
CA LEU A 107 0.03 35.02 9.83
C LEU A 107 -0.79 36.33 9.87
N GLN A 108 -1.95 36.37 10.55
CA GLN A 108 -2.58 37.65 10.95
C GLN A 108 -1.97 38.26 12.23
N ARG A 109 -1.18 37.53 13.02
CA ARG A 109 -0.28 38.15 14.00
C ARG A 109 0.95 38.70 13.28
N LYS A 110 0.70 39.73 12.46
CA LYS A 110 1.63 40.86 12.31
C LYS A 110 2.22 41.11 13.71
N ARG A 111 3.52 41.29 13.91
CA ARG A 111 4.20 42.55 13.56
C ARG A 111 3.23 43.76 13.59
N LEU A 112 2.36 43.82 14.59
CA LEU A 112 1.86 45.06 15.17
C LEU A 112 2.89 45.50 16.21
N GLU A 113 4.13 45.65 15.74
CA GLU A 113 5.08 46.57 16.36
C GLU A 113 5.30 47.66 15.31
N LYS A 114 4.42 48.66 15.34
CA LYS A 114 4.71 49.98 14.79
C LYS A 114 3.99 51.02 15.65
N THR A 115 4.84 51.90 16.18
CA THR A 115 4.63 53.15 16.93
C THR A 115 3.96 53.05 18.28
#